data_AF-A0A7C3VPZ5-F1
#
_entry.id   AF-A0A7C3VPZ5-F1
#
_cell.length_a   1.000
_cell.length_b   1.000
_cell.length_c   1.000
_cell.angle_alpha   90.00
_cell.angle_beta   90.00
_cell.angle_gamma   90.00
#
_symmetry.space_group_name_H-M   'P 1'
#
loop_
_entity.id
_entity.type
_entity.pdbx_description
1 polymer ?
#
loop_
_entity_poly.entity_id
_entity_poly.type
_entity_poly.pdbx_seq_one_letter_code
_entity_poly.pdbx_strand_id
1 'polypeptide(L)'
;MTDFIEAAEVADITGYSSAAAFLRDRTRIEDEQGFPLPMPTSRRPLKWRADQIRSWVQASGTPKQFTPPKTGGNVVLLREAASA
;
A
#
# COMPACT_ATOMS: atom_id res chain seq x y z
N MET A 1 0.47 -14.09 8.18
CA MET A 1 -0.95 -13.74 8.39
C MET A 1 -1.30 -12.79 7.26
N THR A 2 -2.16 -13.18 6.32
CA THR A 2 -2.41 -12.36 5.12
C THR A 2 -3.36 -11.22 5.47
N ASP A 3 -2.79 -10.03 5.63
CA ASP A 3 -3.56 -8.82 5.88
C ASP A 3 -4.02 -8.19 4.56
N PHE A 4 -5.24 -7.65 4.54
CA PHE A 4 -5.83 -7.04 3.34
C PHE A 4 -6.05 -5.55 3.57
N ILE A 5 -5.49 -4.74 2.69
CA ILE A 5 -5.51 -3.27 2.78
C ILE A 5 -6.32 -2.66 1.64
N GLU A 6 -6.92 -1.51 1.93
CA GLU A 6 -7.72 -0.75 0.96
C GLU A 6 -6.89 0.33 0.28
N ALA A 7 -7.49 1.01 -0.72
CA ALA A 7 -6.80 2.02 -1.53
C ALA A 7 -6.19 3.17 -0.69
N ALA A 8 -6.76 3.51 0.46
CA ALA A 8 -6.23 4.53 1.36
C ALA A 8 -4.91 4.10 2.00
N GLU A 9 -4.85 2.88 2.52
CA GLU A 9 -3.64 2.31 3.12
C GLU A 9 -2.56 2.05 2.06
N VAL A 10 -2.96 1.58 0.88
CA VAL A 10 -2.04 1.44 -0.25
C VAL A 10 -1.42 2.78 -0.64
N ALA A 11 -2.22 3.85 -0.68
CA ALA A 11 -1.74 5.20 -0.98
C ALA A 11 -0.70 5.68 0.05
N ASP A 12 -0.94 5.45 1.34
CA ASP A 12 0.01 5.80 2.40
C ASP A 12 1.36 5.07 2.22
N ILE A 13 1.30 3.74 2.00
CA ILE A 13 2.50 2.89 1.81
C ILE A 13 3.29 3.29 0.56
N THR A 14 2.60 3.69 -0.50
CA THR A 14 3.22 4.04 -1.80
C THR A 14 3.56 5.53 -1.92
N GLY A 15 3.18 6.36 -0.93
CA GLY A 15 3.50 7.79 -0.89
C GLY A 15 2.54 8.69 -1.68
N TYR A 16 1.37 8.20 -2.11
CA TYR A 16 0.36 9.04 -2.75
C TYR A 16 -0.38 9.89 -1.71
N SER A 17 -0.73 11.12 -2.10
CA SER A 17 -1.42 12.05 -1.21
C SER A 17 -2.86 11.65 -0.86
N SER A 18 -3.47 10.72 -1.61
CA SER A 18 -4.82 10.21 -1.32
C SER A 18 -5.12 8.90 -2.06
N ALA A 19 -6.11 8.15 -1.54
CA ALA A 19 -6.66 6.98 -2.23
C ALA A 19 -7.13 7.28 -3.65
N ALA A 20 -7.75 8.46 -3.87
CA ALA A 20 -8.23 8.86 -5.19
C ALA A 20 -7.07 9.14 -6.16
N ALA A 21 -5.97 9.74 -5.69
CA ALA A 21 -4.77 9.95 -6.49
C ALA A 21 -4.13 8.60 -6.88
N PHE A 22 -4.00 7.68 -5.91
CA PHE A 22 -3.55 6.31 -6.18
C PHE A 22 -4.46 5.60 -7.20
N LEU A 23 -5.78 5.62 -7.03
CA LEU A 23 -6.72 4.94 -7.93
C LEU A 23 -6.70 5.50 -9.36
N ARG A 24 -6.38 6.78 -9.55
CA ARG A 24 -6.19 7.40 -10.87
C ARG A 24 -4.93 6.88 -11.55
N ASP A 25 -3.83 6.78 -10.82
CA ASP A 25 -2.53 6.33 -11.33
C ASP A 25 -2.36 4.81 -11.34
N ARG A 26 -3.21 4.08 -10.61
CA ARG A 26 -3.16 2.62 -10.43
C ARG A 26 -2.99 1.87 -11.75
N THR A 27 -3.82 2.16 -12.74
CA THR A 27 -3.76 1.46 -14.02
C THR A 27 -2.44 1.69 -14.75
N ARG A 28 -1.84 2.88 -14.61
CA ARG A 28 -0.52 3.19 -15.17
C ARG A 28 0.58 2.40 -14.48
N ILE A 29 0.59 2.36 -13.15
CA ILE A 29 1.63 1.63 -12.40
C ILE A 29 1.45 0.10 -12.48
N GLU A 30 0.22 -0.39 -12.68
CA GLU A 30 -0.05 -1.81 -12.97
C GLU A 30 0.61 -2.23 -14.29
N ASP A 31 0.44 -1.43 -15.34
CA ASP A 31 0.96 -1.72 -16.69
C ASP A 31 2.48 -1.46 -16.79
N GLU A 32 2.94 -0.30 -16.32
CA GLU A 32 4.34 0.14 -16.50
C GLU A 32 5.30 -0.46 -15.47
N GLN A 33 4.83 -0.72 -14.24
CA GLN A 33 5.68 -1.07 -13.09
C GLN A 33 5.34 -2.43 -12.47
N GLY A 34 4.38 -3.17 -13.07
CA GLY A 34 3.95 -4.47 -12.57
C GLY A 34 3.33 -4.40 -11.17
N PHE A 35 2.62 -3.31 -10.86
CA PHE A 35 1.99 -3.13 -9.56
C PHE A 35 1.01 -4.29 -9.24
N PRO A 36 0.91 -4.73 -7.97
CA PRO A 36 0.03 -5.82 -7.58
C PRO A 36 -1.45 -5.57 -7.93
N LEU A 37 -2.07 -6.55 -8.58
CA LEU A 37 -3.51 -6.51 -8.87
C LEU A 37 -4.35 -6.61 -7.58
N PRO A 38 -5.50 -5.92 -7.52
CA PRO A 38 -6.45 -6.08 -6.43
C PRO A 38 -7.04 -7.49 -6.39
N MET A 39 -7.57 -7.88 -5.25
CA MET A 39 -8.25 -9.14 -5.03
C MET A 39 -9.48 -9.25 -5.96
N PRO A 40 -9.57 -10.30 -6.81
CA PRO A 40 -10.63 -10.41 -7.81
C PRO A 40 -12.02 -10.59 -7.21
N THR A 41 -12.10 -11.08 -5.97
CA THR A 41 -13.35 -11.31 -5.24
C THR A 41 -13.91 -10.06 -4.56
N SER A 42 -13.08 -9.03 -4.32
CA SER A 42 -13.51 -7.78 -3.67
C SER A 42 -13.73 -6.69 -4.71
N ARG A 43 -14.97 -6.59 -5.20
CA ARG A 43 -15.32 -5.65 -6.27
C ARG A 43 -15.41 -4.19 -5.77
N ARG A 44 -15.94 -3.95 -4.57
CA ARG A 44 -15.99 -2.63 -3.89
C ARG A 44 -16.13 -2.80 -2.36
N PRO A 45 -15.26 -2.18 -1.54
CA PRO A 45 -14.01 -1.51 -1.92
C PRO A 45 -12.98 -2.50 -2.48
N LEU A 46 -12.09 -2.01 -3.34
CA LEU A 46 -10.96 -2.80 -3.84
C LEU A 46 -9.99 -3.07 -2.69
N LYS A 47 -9.44 -4.28 -2.65
CA LYS A 47 -8.52 -4.72 -1.61
C LYS A 47 -7.26 -5.32 -2.21
N TRP A 48 -6.13 -5.11 -1.55
CA TRP A 48 -4.84 -5.66 -1.93
C TRP A 48 -4.26 -6.46 -0.77
N ARG A 49 -3.36 -7.41 -1.07
CA ARG A 49 -2.60 -8.12 -0.03
C ARG A 49 -1.50 -7.22 0.48
N ALA A 50 -1.50 -6.92 1.78
CA ALA A 50 -0.53 -6.02 2.41
C ALA A 50 0.91 -6.47 2.17
N ASP A 51 1.19 -7.76 2.33
CA ASP A 51 2.52 -8.34 2.10
C ASP A 51 3.02 -8.08 0.68
N GLN A 52 2.15 -8.25 -0.32
CA GLN A 52 2.51 -8.08 -1.73
C GLN A 52 2.83 -6.62 -2.06
N ILE A 53 2.07 -5.69 -1.49
CA ILE A 53 2.31 -4.25 -1.66
C ILE A 53 3.62 -3.84 -1.00
N ARG A 54 3.90 -4.32 0.22
CA ARG A 54 5.16 -4.06 0.92
C ARG A 54 6.35 -4.65 0.16
N SER A 55 6.25 -5.88 -0.32
CA SER A 55 7.31 -6.50 -1.14
C SER A 55 7.53 -5.75 -2.45
N TRP A 56 6.47 -5.25 -3.09
CA TRP A 56 6.60 -4.41 -4.29
C TRP A 56 7.34 -3.11 -3.97
N VAL A 57 6.97 -2.39 -2.91
CA VAL A 57 7.69 -1.16 -2.50
C VAL A 57 9.15 -1.43 -2.17
N GLN A 58 9.45 -2.55 -1.51
CA GLN A 58 10.82 -2.97 -1.21
C GLN A 58 11.61 -3.31 -2.48
N ALA A 59 10.99 -4.00 -3.44
CA ALA A 59 11.63 -4.45 -4.68
C ALA A 59 11.81 -3.32 -5.70
N SER A 60 10.86 -2.38 -5.78
CA SER A 60 10.91 -1.23 -6.68
C SER A 60 11.96 -0.19 -6.26
N GLY A 61 12.60 -0.35 -5.10
CA GLY A 61 13.68 0.50 -4.61
C GLY A 61 13.20 1.93 -4.44
N THR A 62 12.61 2.25 -3.28
CA THR A 62 12.21 3.60 -2.82
C THR A 62 11.83 4.55 -3.97
N PRO A 63 10.54 4.65 -4.37
CA PRO A 63 10.15 5.71 -5.28
C PRO A 63 10.61 7.05 -4.72
N LYS A 64 11.41 7.74 -5.54
CA LYS A 64 11.98 9.08 -5.33
C LYS A 64 11.00 9.92 -4.51
N GLN A 65 11.40 10.23 -3.27
CA GLN A 65 10.62 10.97 -2.27
C GLN A 65 9.67 11.99 -2.90
N PHE A 66 8.40 11.63 -3.06
CA PHE A 66 7.35 12.62 -3.05
C PHE A 66 6.95 12.74 -1.59
N THR A 67 7.42 13.78 -0.91
CA THR A 67 7.11 14.03 0.50
C THR A 67 5.91 14.98 0.56
N PRO A 68 4.66 14.50 0.66
CA PRO A 68 3.59 15.32 1.21
C PRO A 68 3.78 15.43 2.73
N PRO A 69 3.54 16.61 3.33
CA PRO A 69 3.81 16.85 4.74
C PRO A 69 3.01 15.92 5.65
N LYS A 70 3.71 15.21 6.56
CA LYS A 70 3.16 14.34 7.60
C LYS A 70 1.94 14.98 8.27
N THR A 71 0.77 14.38 8.06
CA THR A 71 -0.43 14.66 8.85
C THR A 71 -1.13 13.33 9.20
N GLY A 72 -0.76 12.79 10.36
CA GLY A 72 -1.66 12.11 11.33
C GLY A 72 -2.22 10.70 11.05
N GLY A 73 -1.77 9.72 11.87
CA GLY A 73 -2.48 8.48 12.26
C GLY A 73 -2.43 7.35 11.21
N ASN A 74 -1.92 6.15 11.48
CA ASN A 74 -2.06 5.30 12.66
C ASN A 74 -0.81 4.39 12.74
N VAL A 75 0.10 4.63 13.69
CA VAL A 75 1.17 3.67 14.00
C VAL A 75 0.56 2.65 14.96
N VAL A 76 0.13 1.50 14.45
CA VAL A 76 -0.14 0.33 15.29
C VAL A 76 1.21 -0.18 15.78
N LEU A 77 1.65 0.37 16.91
CA LEU A 77 2.57 -0.26 17.84
C LEU A 77 1.92 -1.56 18.32
N LEU A 78 2.40 -2.72 17.87
CA LEU A 78 2.21 -3.95 18.62
C LEU A 78 3.56 -4.53 19.03
N ARG A 79 3.81 -4.28 20.31
CA ARG A 79 4.79 -4.88 21.20
C ARG A 79 4.47 -6.38 21.40
N GLU A 80 5.48 -7.11 21.89
CA GLU A 80 5.41 -8.43 22.55
C GLU A 80 5.51 -9.65 21.62
N ALA A 81 6.34 -10.68 21.88
CA ALA A 81 7.30 -10.93 22.94
C ALA A 81 8.24 -12.06 22.48
N ALA A 82 9.52 -11.98 22.86
CA ALA A 82 10.39 -13.13 22.92
C ALA A 82 10.04 -13.94 24.18
N SER A 83 9.72 -15.23 24.01
CA SER A 83 9.71 -16.28 25.03
C SER A 83 9.52 -17.61 24.27
N ALA A 84 10.26 -18.69 24.50
CA ALA A 84 11.21 -19.04 25.56
C ALA A 84 12.23 -20.05 25.00
#